data_AF-A0A9E3EWX3-F1
#
_entry.id   AF-A0A9E3EWX3-F1
#
_cell.length_a   1.000
_cell.length_b   1.000
_cell.length_c   1.000
_cell.angle_alpha   90.00
_cell.angle_beta   90.00
_cell.angle_gamma   90.00
#
_symmetry.space_group_name_H-M   'P 1'
#
loop_
_entity.id
_entity.type
_entity.pdbx_description
1 polymer ?
#
loop_
_entity_poly.entity_id
_entity_poly.type
_entity_poly.pdbx_seq_one_letter_code
_entity_poly.pdbx_strand_id
1 'polypeptide(L)'
;FPRRRVALVGCDIPGVGAADLRAAFRALGRARAVFGPAEDGGYWLVGMAPRRPARPFAAVRWSTPDALADTRRNFAGHPSLLLRTLRDVDTAADLPARGAGHGR
;
A
#
# COMPACT_ATOMS: atom_id res chain seq x y z
N PHE A 1 -18.40 -11.65 3.73
CA PHE A 1 -17.71 -10.49 4.35
C PHE A 1 -18.10 -9.11 3.74
N PRO A 2 -19.37 -8.68 3.62
CA PRO A 2 -19.68 -7.52 2.79
C PRO A 2 -19.63 -6.14 3.49
N ARG A 3 -19.27 -6.04 4.78
CA ARG A 3 -19.40 -4.77 5.54
C ARG A 3 -18.18 -4.30 6.33
N ARG A 4 -17.00 -4.89 6.13
CA ARG A 4 -15.80 -4.52 6.90
C ARG A 4 -14.82 -3.69 6.06
N ARG A 5 -14.09 -2.80 6.73
CA ARG A 5 -12.87 -2.18 6.19
C ARG A 5 -11.81 -3.25 6.14
N VAL A 6 -11.07 -3.32 5.04
CA VAL A 6 -10.01 -4.30 4.81
C VAL A 6 -8.76 -3.57 4.35
N ALA A 7 -7.59 -4.13 4.68
CA ALA A 7 -6.31 -3.67 4.17
C ALA A 7 -5.52 -4.88 3.66
N LEU A 8 -4.97 -4.77 2.46
CA LEU A 8 -3.96 -5.66 1.91
C LEU A 8 -2.61 -4.93 2.02
N VAL A 9 -1.61 -5.63 2.55
CA VAL A 9 -0.27 -5.10 2.82
C VAL A 9 0.74 -6.06 2.19
N GLY A 10 1.73 -5.53 1.48
CA GLY A 10 2.88 -6.32 1.03
C GLY A 10 3.67 -6.86 2.23
N CYS A 11 4.34 -7.99 2.06
CA CYS A 11 5.12 -8.63 3.12
C CYS A 11 6.61 -8.24 3.11
N ASP A 12 7.03 -7.49 2.12
CA ASP A 12 8.39 -7.11 1.72
C ASP A 12 8.73 -5.66 2.07
N ILE A 13 8.04 -5.07 3.06
CA ILE A 13 8.21 -3.67 3.46
C ILE A 13 8.64 -3.58 4.92
N PRO A 14 9.94 -3.71 5.24
CA PRO A 14 10.42 -3.68 6.63
C PRO A 14 10.09 -2.39 7.37
N GLY A 15 9.93 -1.28 6.63
CA GLY A 15 9.58 0.02 7.20
C GLY A 15 8.12 0.16 7.65
N VAL A 16 7.26 -0.84 7.39
CA VAL A 16 5.84 -0.80 7.79
C VAL A 16 5.70 -1.04 9.29
N GLY A 17 4.89 -0.19 9.95
CA GLY A 17 4.66 -0.29 11.38
C GLY A 17 3.19 -0.21 11.78
N ALA A 18 2.91 -0.49 13.05
CA ALA A 18 1.56 -0.40 13.62
C ALA A 18 0.95 1.01 13.51
N ALA A 19 1.77 2.06 13.44
CA ALA A 19 1.31 3.43 13.21
C ALA A 19 0.71 3.61 11.80
N ASP A 20 1.30 2.95 10.80
CA ASP A 20 0.85 2.99 9.41
C ASP A 20 -0.48 2.29 9.24
N LEU A 21 -0.63 1.11 9.84
CA LEU A 21 -1.91 0.37 9.84
C LEU A 21 -3.01 1.18 10.53
N ARG A 22 -2.72 1.79 11.70
CA ARG A 22 -3.68 2.68 12.37
C ARG A 22 -4.04 3.87 11.48
N ALA A 23 -3.07 4.47 10.78
CA ALA A 23 -3.33 5.56 9.85
C ALA A 23 -4.24 5.11 8.69
N ALA A 24 -4.00 3.93 8.11
CA ALA A 24 -4.83 3.33 7.07
C ALA A 24 -6.29 3.19 7.53
N PHE A 25 -6.53 2.58 8.70
CA PHE A 25 -7.89 2.37 9.21
C PHE A 25 -8.61 3.66 9.61
N ARG A 26 -7.87 4.67 10.11
CA ARG A 26 -8.41 6.04 10.32
C ARG A 26 -8.81 6.69 9.00
N ALA A 27 -7.96 6.60 7.97
CA ALA A 27 -8.23 7.14 6.64
C ALA A 27 -9.47 6.50 6.01
N LEU A 28 -9.65 5.18 6.16
CA LEU A 28 -10.86 4.46 5.71
C LEU A 28 -12.14 4.84 6.46
N GLY A 29 -12.06 5.64 7.53
CA GLY A 29 -13.23 6.29 8.14
C GLY A 29 -13.76 7.47 7.33
N ARG A 30 -12.95 8.03 6.44
CA ARG A 30 -13.23 9.26 5.68
C ARG A 30 -13.17 9.07 4.16
N ALA A 31 -12.52 8.00 3.70
CA ALA A 31 -12.31 7.69 2.30
C ALA A 31 -12.85 6.31 1.92
N ARG A 32 -13.04 6.06 0.62
CA ARG A 32 -13.41 4.73 0.09
C ARG A 32 -12.20 3.83 -0.11
N ALA A 33 -11.04 4.43 -0.37
CA ALA A 33 -9.77 3.73 -0.47
C ALA A 33 -8.66 4.53 0.23
N VAL A 34 -7.63 3.82 0.65
CA VAL A 34 -6.37 4.40 1.09
C VAL A 34 -5.23 3.61 0.45
N PHE A 35 -4.18 4.30 0.03
CA PHE A 35 -3.00 3.68 -0.57
C PHE A 35 -1.75 4.10 0.19
N GLY A 36 -0.84 3.15 0.41
CA GLY A 36 0.52 3.43 0.84
C GLY A 36 1.43 3.36 -0.38
N PRO A 37 1.89 4.49 -0.96
CA PRO A 37 2.73 4.48 -2.15
C PRO A 37 4.07 3.79 -1.90
N ALA A 38 4.56 3.04 -2.87
CA ALA A 38 5.94 2.54 -2.90
C ALA A 38 6.81 3.48 -3.75
N GLU A 39 8.13 3.41 -3.60
CA GLU A 39 9.08 4.27 -4.33
C GLU A 39 9.17 3.90 -5.83
N ASP A 40 8.86 2.66 -6.17
CA ASP A 40 8.85 2.12 -7.54
C ASP A 40 7.64 2.59 -8.38
N GLY A 41 6.69 3.30 -7.77
CA GLY A 41 5.42 3.77 -8.38
C GLY A 41 4.22 2.84 -8.13
N GLY A 42 4.46 1.69 -7.49
CA GLY A 42 3.44 0.80 -6.95
C GLY A 42 2.88 1.26 -5.60
N TYR A 43 2.46 0.30 -4.78
CA TYR A 43 1.97 0.55 -3.43
C TYR A 43 2.19 -0.64 -2.51
N TRP A 44 2.69 -0.36 -1.31
CA TRP A 44 2.89 -1.35 -0.25
C TRP A 44 1.59 -1.67 0.52
N LEU A 45 0.55 -0.82 0.39
CA LEU A 45 -0.76 -1.05 1.00
C LEU A 45 -1.90 -0.54 0.12
N VAL A 46 -2.97 -1.33 0.04
CA VAL A 46 -4.30 -0.88 -0.38
C VAL A 46 -5.34 -1.22 0.67
N GLY A 47 -6.01 -0.19 1.19
CA GLY A 47 -7.14 -0.32 2.08
C GLY A 47 -8.44 0.03 1.36
N MET A 48 -9.52 -0.70 1.64
CA MET A 48 -10.84 -0.47 1.03
C MET A 48 -11.94 -0.47 2.08
N ALA A 49 -12.84 0.52 1.97
CA ALA A 49 -14.06 0.60 2.76
C ALA A 49 -15.15 -0.33 2.17
N PRO A 50 -16.26 -0.60 2.91
CA PRO A 50 -17.32 -1.50 2.43
C PRO A 50 -17.93 -1.13 1.08
N ARG A 51 -18.18 0.17 0.82
CA ARG A 51 -18.72 0.67 -0.45
C ARG A 51 -17.58 0.95 -1.45
N ARG A 52 -16.95 -0.13 -1.92
CA ARG A 52 -15.87 -0.10 -2.93
C ARG A 52 -16.40 -0.47 -4.32
N PRO A 53 -15.71 -0.08 -5.41
CA PRO A 53 -16.03 -0.52 -6.76
C PRO A 53 -16.08 -2.06 -6.86
N ALA A 54 -16.89 -2.59 -7.78
CA ALA A 54 -16.97 -4.02 -8.02
C ALA A 54 -15.65 -4.61 -8.56
N ARG A 55 -14.90 -3.82 -9.35
CA ARG A 55 -13.62 -4.19 -9.94
C ARG A 55 -12.53 -3.16 -9.56
N PRO A 56 -12.06 -3.15 -8.31
CA PRO A 56 -11.09 -2.16 -7.85
C PRO A 56 -9.71 -2.26 -8.53
N PHE A 57 -9.43 -3.39 -9.19
CA PHE A 57 -8.17 -3.69 -9.84
C PHE A 57 -8.32 -3.97 -11.35
N ALA A 58 -9.36 -3.43 -11.99
CA ALA A 58 -9.52 -3.56 -13.44
C ALA A 58 -8.37 -2.86 -14.18
N ALA A 59 -7.82 -3.51 -15.21
CA ALA A 59 -6.81 -2.96 -16.12
C ALA A 59 -5.57 -2.36 -15.42
N VAL A 60 -5.16 -2.93 -14.29
CA VAL A 60 -3.93 -2.52 -13.59
C VAL A 60 -2.72 -3.17 -14.24
N ARG A 61 -1.75 -2.34 -14.66
CA ARG A 61 -0.43 -2.78 -15.12
C ARG A 61 0.45 -3.09 -13.91
N TRP A 62 0.30 -4.31 -13.40
CA TRP A 62 1.09 -4.83 -12.29
C TRP A 62 2.59 -4.84 -12.59
N SER A 63 3.40 -4.74 -11.54
CA SER A 63 4.87 -4.74 -11.63
C SER A 63 5.41 -3.62 -12.55
N THR A 64 4.72 -2.48 -12.56
CA THR A 64 5.15 -1.26 -13.24
C THR A 64 4.93 -0.05 -12.34
N PRO A 65 5.62 1.08 -12.58
CA PRO A 65 5.39 2.33 -11.86
C PRO A 65 3.97 2.92 -12.01
N ASP A 66 3.17 2.36 -12.91
CA ASP A 66 1.80 2.78 -13.16
C ASP A 66 0.78 2.10 -12.24
N ALA A 67 1.15 1.05 -11.50
CA ALA A 67 0.20 0.21 -10.77
C ALA A 67 -0.67 1.00 -9.78
N LEU A 68 -0.10 1.96 -9.05
CA LEU A 68 -0.86 2.84 -8.15
C LEU A 68 -1.82 3.73 -8.94
N ALA A 69 -1.35 4.35 -10.01
CA ALA A 69 -2.17 5.26 -10.83
C ALA A 69 -3.34 4.52 -11.49
N ASP A 70 -3.09 3.35 -12.07
CA ASP A 70 -4.10 2.47 -12.65
C ASP A 70 -5.14 2.05 -11.60
N THR A 71 -4.69 1.64 -10.41
CA THR A 71 -5.60 1.22 -9.35
C THR A 71 -6.45 2.40 -8.88
N ARG A 72 -5.87 3.58 -8.68
CA ARG A 72 -6.61 4.78 -8.25
C ARG A 72 -7.67 5.23 -9.26
N ARG A 73 -7.44 5.04 -10.56
CA ARG A 73 -8.45 5.32 -11.61
C ARG A 73 -9.75 4.54 -11.38
N ASN A 74 -9.67 3.31 -10.89
CA ASN A 74 -10.86 2.48 -10.60
C ASN A 74 -11.71 3.03 -9.43
N PHE A 75 -11.17 3.96 -8.64
CA PHE A 75 -11.88 4.66 -7.57
C PHE A 75 -12.27 6.09 -7.98
N ALA A 76 -12.22 6.44 -9.27
CA ALA A 76 -12.71 7.73 -9.75
C ALA A 76 -14.15 7.98 -9.29
N GLY A 77 -14.44 9.19 -8.79
CA GLY A 77 -15.73 9.52 -8.17
C GLY A 77 -15.88 9.10 -6.70
N HIS A 78 -14.82 8.53 -6.11
CA HIS A 78 -14.76 8.20 -4.69
C HIS A 78 -13.50 8.76 -4.03
N PRO A 79 -13.59 9.33 -2.81
CA PRO A 79 -12.40 9.85 -2.13
C PRO A 79 -11.41 8.71 -1.87
N SER A 80 -10.17 8.91 -2.32
CA SER A 80 -9.01 8.09 -1.96
C SER A 80 -7.98 8.96 -1.26
N LEU A 81 -7.27 8.39 -0.28
CA LEU A 81 -6.21 9.07 0.45
C LEU A 81 -4.88 8.33 0.26
N LEU A 82 -3.77 9.05 0.41
CA LEU A 82 -2.43 8.49 0.41
C LEU A 82 -1.83 8.54 1.82
N LEU A 83 -1.12 7.49 2.21
CA LEU A 83 -0.26 7.45 3.39
C LEU A 83 1.16 7.92 3.00
N ARG A 84 2.11 7.81 3.94
CA ARG A 84 3.52 8.02 3.63
C ARG A 84 4.02 6.98 2.63
N THR A 85 4.93 7.40 1.76
CA THR A 85 5.67 6.51 0.87
C THR A 85 6.63 5.66 1.69
N LEU A 86 6.75 4.36 1.35
CA LEU A 86 7.78 3.46 1.91
C LEU A 86 8.55 2.81 0.77
N ARG A 87 9.78 2.40 1.08
CA ARG A 87 10.60 1.55 0.23
C ARG A 87 10.31 0.08 0.53
N ASP A 88 9.97 -0.67 -0.52
CA ASP A 88 9.97 -2.12 -0.58
C ASP A 88 11.39 -2.66 -0.78
N VAL A 89 11.62 -3.90 -0.36
CA VAL A 89 12.90 -4.59 -0.48
C VAL A 89 12.72 -5.74 -1.48
N ASP A 90 13.01 -5.46 -2.75
CA ASP A 90 12.80 -6.40 -3.85
C ASP A 90 14.05 -7.20 -4.23
N THR A 91 15.24 -6.65 -3.95
CA THR A 91 16.52 -7.19 -4.39
C THR A 91 17.51 -7.33 -3.23
N ALA A 92 18.53 -8.17 -3.42
CA ALA A 92 19.62 -8.30 -2.44
C ALA A 92 20.36 -6.98 -2.18
N ALA A 93 20.33 -6.04 -3.14
CA ALA A 93 20.90 -4.70 -2.99
C ALA A 93 20.03 -3.77 -2.11
N ASP A 94 18.76 -4.13 -1.87
CA ASP A 94 17.86 -3.37 -0.99
C ASP A 94 18.04 -3.73 0.48
N LEU A 95 18.74 -4.84 0.78
CA LEU A 95 19.17 -5.15 2.15
C LEU A 95 20.28 -4.18 2.56
N PRO A 96 20.17 -3.48 3.70
CA PRO A 96 21.29 -2.71 4.22
C PRO A 96 22.48 -3.66 4.40
N ALA A 97 23.67 -3.20 4.01
CA ALA A 97 24.90 -3.94 4.23
C ALA A 97 24.94 -4.39 5.70
N ARG A 98 25.05 -5.70 5.93
CA ARG A 98 25.18 -6.24 7.28
C ARG A 98 26.36 -5.54 7.93
N GLY A 99 26.08 -4.65 8.89
CA GLY A 99 27.11 -4.02 9.69
C GLY A 99 27.94 -5.11 10.33
N ALA A 100 29.24 -5.13 10.03
CA ALA A 100 30.21 -5.92 10.75
C ALA A 100 30.12 -5.52 12.23
N GLY A 101 29.60 -6.41 13.06
CA GLY A 101 29.42 -6.11 14.47
C GLY A 101 28.48 -7.07 15.17
N HIS A 102 28.94 -8.30 15.38
CA HIS A 102 28.76 -9.00 16.65
C HIS A 102 30.03 -9.82 16.87
N GLY A 103 31.08 -9.13 17.31
CA GLY A 103 32.13 -9.80 18.06
C GLY A 103 31.57 -10.18 19.41
N ARG A 104 31.42 -11.48 19.64
CA ARG A 104 31.63 -12.14 20.93
C ARG A 104 32.25 -13.50 20.65
#